data_AF-A0A672RCW9-F1
#
_entry.id   AF-A0A672RCW9-F1
#
_cell.length_a   1.000
_cell.length_b   1.000
_cell.length_c   1.000
_cell.angle_alpha   90.00
_cell.angle_beta   90.00
_cell.angle_gamma   90.00
#
_symmetry.space_group_name_H-M   'P 1'
#
loop_
_entity.id
_entity.type
_entity.pdbx_description
1 polymer ?
#
loop_
_entity_poly.entity_id
_entity_poly.type
_entity_poly.pdbx_seq_one_letter_code
_entity_poly.pdbx_strand_id
1 'polypeptide(L)'
;VSRPNISWKHNQAVKHVFSWVLVQVGRPWLTEYLEKVFPPSLLISDDYHTENKVLGVHCLHHVVLNVSAADLRQFNRAQVLYHALFNVVLPCLLDLLSVLEKSPVHSGLPRKPNRFDDVLRHVLTYMEMEHKLDLRCVYAKNLVLFIERMGIVIVRHLKRLERVIVGYLEVSDAPEEKARLSILDALQKLYRLHVLQCNYMRMGSLAQSLLRFLVDVSSESLPTQLKEQLMTQASHCLLLLDHCSKGKLQLDSGCVSEPVLKCIQKVTAALLCQ
;
A
#
# COMPACT_ATOMS: atom_id res chain seq x y z
N VAL A 1 1.47 44.64 0.51
CA VAL A 1 2.10 43.75 -0.50
C VAL A 1 1.03 42.82 -1.04
N SER A 2 0.76 42.94 -2.33
CA SER A 2 -0.37 42.36 -3.06
C SER A 2 -0.43 40.84 -2.89
N ARG A 3 -1.57 40.30 -2.42
CA ARG A 3 -1.84 38.86 -2.45
C ARG A 3 -1.93 38.44 -3.93
N PRO A 4 -1.10 37.52 -4.44
CA PRO A 4 -1.29 36.96 -5.78
C PRO A 4 -2.46 35.96 -5.71
N ASN A 5 -3.67 36.49 -5.56
CA ASN A 5 -4.88 35.70 -5.55
C ASN A 5 -5.25 35.37 -7.00
N ILE A 6 -5.08 34.09 -7.37
CA ILE A 6 -5.80 33.39 -8.46
C ILE A 6 -5.50 33.86 -9.90
N SER A 7 -4.23 33.99 -10.30
CA SER A 7 -3.89 34.27 -11.72
C SER A 7 -4.01 33.03 -12.63
N TRP A 8 -3.79 31.82 -12.11
CA TRP A 8 -3.76 30.61 -12.94
C TRP A 8 -5.14 30.18 -13.45
N LYS A 9 -6.24 30.56 -12.79
CA LYS A 9 -7.59 30.23 -13.31
C LYS A 9 -7.89 30.96 -14.61
N HIS A 10 -7.32 32.15 -14.79
CA HIS A 10 -7.43 32.95 -16.02
C HIS A 10 -6.59 32.37 -17.16
N ASN A 11 -5.50 31.67 -16.86
CA ASN A 11 -4.65 31.01 -17.84
C ASN A 11 -4.22 29.63 -17.34
N GLN A 12 -4.92 28.60 -17.81
CA GLN A 12 -4.68 27.20 -17.43
C GLN A 12 -3.30 26.68 -17.83
N ALA A 13 -2.55 27.34 -18.71
CA ALA A 13 -1.16 26.93 -18.98
C ALA A 13 -0.24 27.20 -17.77
N VAL A 14 -0.56 28.22 -16.95
CA VAL A 14 0.29 28.66 -15.84
C VAL A 14 0.49 27.57 -14.78
N LYS A 15 -0.55 26.77 -14.47
CA LYS A 15 -0.43 25.65 -13.51
C LYS A 15 0.53 24.57 -14.01
N HIS A 16 0.56 24.32 -15.33
CA HIS A 16 1.47 23.33 -15.93
C HIS A 16 2.91 23.83 -15.95
N VAL A 17 3.12 25.09 -16.34
CA VAL A 17 4.45 25.73 -16.27
C VAL A 17 4.95 25.75 -14.83
N PHE A 18 4.11 26.14 -13.87
CA PHE A 18 4.43 26.11 -12.45
C PHE A 18 4.85 24.71 -11.99
N SER A 19 4.04 23.69 -12.27
CA SER A 19 4.33 22.31 -11.87
C SER A 19 5.64 21.83 -12.47
N TRP A 20 5.86 22.11 -13.77
CA TRP A 20 7.09 21.75 -14.46
C TRP A 20 8.32 22.42 -13.85
N VAL A 21 8.27 23.73 -13.56
CA VAL A 21 9.38 24.47 -12.93
C VAL A 21 9.65 23.93 -11.52
N LEU A 22 8.61 23.68 -10.73
CA LEU A 22 8.74 23.19 -9.36
C LEU A 22 9.50 21.85 -9.32
N VAL A 23 9.17 20.91 -10.22
CA VAL A 23 9.83 19.59 -10.22
C VAL A 23 11.27 19.60 -10.70
N GLN A 24 11.73 20.69 -11.35
CA GLN A 24 13.15 20.85 -11.67
C GLN A 24 14.00 21.21 -10.45
N VAL A 25 13.39 21.69 -9.36
CA VAL A 25 14.12 22.13 -8.17
C VAL A 25 14.02 21.07 -7.07
N GLY A 26 15.14 20.41 -6.79
CA GLY A 26 15.26 19.40 -5.73
C GLY A 26 15.93 19.92 -4.45
N ARG A 27 16.38 18.98 -3.61
CA ARG A 27 17.24 19.28 -2.45
C ARG A 27 18.59 19.87 -2.89
N PRO A 28 19.18 20.81 -2.13
CA PRO A 28 18.63 21.48 -0.94
C PRO A 28 17.81 22.75 -1.25
N TRP A 29 17.82 23.23 -2.50
CA TRP A 29 17.33 24.56 -2.87
C TRP A 29 15.82 24.75 -2.75
N LEU A 30 15.03 23.68 -2.83
CA LEU A 30 13.56 23.78 -2.74
C LEU A 30 13.09 24.43 -1.43
N THR A 31 13.83 24.24 -0.32
CA THR A 31 13.49 24.86 0.97
C THR A 31 13.47 26.39 0.89
N GLU A 32 14.36 27.01 0.13
CA GLU A 32 14.43 28.48 -0.03
C GLU A 32 13.22 29.06 -0.77
N TYR A 33 12.63 28.26 -1.65
CA TYR A 33 11.44 28.64 -2.43
C TYR A 33 10.14 28.17 -1.80
N LEU A 34 10.19 27.48 -0.66
CA LEU A 34 9.04 26.81 -0.06
C LEU A 34 7.85 27.75 0.16
N GLU A 35 8.09 28.97 0.64
CA GLU A 35 7.02 29.95 0.88
C GLU A 35 6.31 30.41 -0.40
N LYS A 36 7.00 30.33 -1.55
CA LYS A 36 6.46 30.72 -2.86
C LYS A 36 5.73 29.57 -3.54
N VAL A 37 6.20 28.34 -3.36
CA VAL A 37 5.65 27.17 -4.07
C VAL A 37 4.58 26.44 -3.27
N PHE A 38 4.60 26.52 -1.94
CA PHE A 38 3.66 25.81 -1.09
C PHE A 38 2.22 26.30 -1.23
N PRO A 39 1.90 27.61 -1.15
CA PRO A 39 0.53 28.08 -1.29
C PRO A 39 -0.09 27.80 -2.67
N PRO A 40 0.60 28.02 -3.82
CA PRO A 40 0.07 27.65 -5.12
C PRO A 40 -0.18 26.14 -5.27
N SER A 41 0.71 25.30 -4.73
CA SER A 41 0.53 23.84 -4.78
C SER A 41 -0.72 23.39 -4.02
N LEU A 42 -0.97 23.97 -2.84
CA LEU A 42 -2.19 23.73 -2.07
C LEU A 42 -3.43 24.22 -2.83
N LEU A 43 -3.40 25.43 -3.38
CA LEU A 43 -4.51 26.01 -4.13
C LEU A 43 -4.89 25.18 -5.36
N ILE A 44 -3.89 24.62 -6.07
CA ILE A 44 -4.14 23.73 -7.22
C ILE A 44 -4.72 22.40 -6.73
N SER A 45 -4.24 21.86 -5.60
CA SER A 45 -4.72 20.59 -5.05
C SER A 45 -6.17 20.63 -4.51
N ASP A 46 -6.64 21.81 -4.10
CA ASP A 46 -7.98 22.05 -3.57
C ASP A 46 -9.01 22.35 -4.68
N ASP A 47 -8.57 22.46 -5.94
CA ASP A 47 -9.48 22.77 -7.04
C ASP A 47 -10.48 21.65 -7.30
N TYR A 48 -11.69 21.97 -7.76
CA TYR A 48 -12.74 20.98 -7.95
C TYR A 48 -12.49 20.01 -9.11
N HIS A 49 -11.70 20.41 -10.11
CA HIS A 49 -11.35 19.55 -11.24
C HIS A 49 -10.30 18.52 -10.87
N THR A 50 -10.59 17.24 -11.14
CA THR A 50 -9.69 16.12 -10.81
C THR A 50 -8.29 16.28 -11.40
N GLU A 51 -8.15 16.78 -12.63
CA GLU A 51 -6.85 17.00 -13.27
C GLU A 51 -5.98 17.99 -12.48
N ASN A 52 -6.60 19.05 -11.95
CA ASN A 52 -5.92 20.04 -11.13
C ASN A 52 -5.55 19.43 -9.78
N LYS A 53 -6.45 18.66 -9.16
CA LYS A 53 -6.13 17.94 -7.92
C LYS A 53 -4.90 17.05 -8.10
N VAL A 54 -4.86 16.25 -9.16
CA VAL A 54 -3.72 15.36 -9.45
C VAL A 54 -2.44 16.17 -9.63
N LEU A 55 -2.47 17.25 -10.40
CA LEU A 55 -1.32 18.12 -10.62
C LEU A 55 -0.84 18.78 -9.31
N GLY A 56 -1.77 19.26 -8.49
CA GLY A 56 -1.48 19.88 -7.20
C GLY A 56 -0.88 18.88 -6.22
N VAL A 57 -1.44 17.68 -6.13
CA VAL A 57 -0.90 16.60 -5.29
C VAL A 57 0.49 16.16 -5.75
N HIS A 58 0.73 16.10 -7.06
CA HIS A 58 2.06 15.84 -7.60
C HIS A 58 3.08 16.89 -7.12
N CYS A 59 2.72 18.18 -7.20
CA CYS A 59 3.54 19.27 -6.66
C CYS A 59 3.79 19.13 -5.15
N LEU A 60 2.74 18.83 -4.36
CA LEU A 60 2.86 18.65 -2.91
C LEU A 60 3.71 17.43 -2.55
N HIS A 61 3.61 16.33 -3.31
CA HIS A 61 4.44 15.14 -3.10
C HIS A 61 5.91 15.45 -3.36
N HIS A 62 6.21 16.18 -4.44
CA HIS A 62 7.58 16.64 -4.72
C HIS A 62 8.15 17.48 -3.56
N VAL A 63 7.34 18.37 -2.98
CA VAL A 63 7.70 19.14 -1.78
C VAL A 63 7.97 18.24 -0.59
N VAL A 64 7.12 17.25 -0.31
CA VAL A 64 7.32 16.28 0.78
C VAL A 64 8.64 15.53 0.62
N LEU A 65 8.98 15.09 -0.59
CA LEU A 65 10.20 14.34 -0.88
C LEU A 65 11.47 15.20 -0.84
N ASN A 66 11.37 16.49 -1.19
CA ASN A 66 12.53 17.37 -1.38
C ASN A 66 12.73 18.44 -0.29
N VAL A 67 11.83 18.56 0.69
CA VAL A 67 12.02 19.46 1.85
C VAL A 67 12.35 18.64 3.10
N SER A 68 13.20 19.17 3.99
CA SER A 68 13.54 18.47 5.23
C SER A 68 12.31 18.32 6.14
N ALA A 69 12.28 17.25 6.94
CA ALA A 69 11.21 17.05 7.89
C ALA A 69 11.14 18.14 8.97
N ALA A 70 12.26 18.81 9.27
CA ALA A 70 12.28 19.95 10.19
C ALA A 70 11.54 21.14 9.59
N ASP A 71 11.86 21.50 8.35
CA ASP A 71 11.26 22.66 7.65
C ASP A 71 9.77 22.45 7.33
N LEU A 72 9.35 21.20 7.07
CA LEU A 72 7.93 20.89 6.92
C LEU A 72 7.17 20.95 8.25
N ARG A 73 7.81 20.65 9.39
CA ARG A 73 7.16 20.79 10.70
C ARG A 73 7.08 22.23 11.15
N GLN A 74 8.02 23.08 10.73
CA GLN A 74 7.96 24.52 10.98
C GLN A 74 6.64 25.10 10.45
N PHE A 75 6.08 26.03 11.22
CA PHE A 75 4.80 26.70 10.92
C PHE A 75 3.63 25.74 10.64
N ASN A 76 3.68 24.51 11.17
CA ASN A 76 2.64 23.49 10.99
C ASN A 76 2.34 23.12 9.53
N ARG A 77 3.29 23.31 8.60
CA ARG A 77 3.08 23.02 7.16
C ARG A 77 2.76 21.54 6.91
N ALA A 78 3.40 20.63 7.64
CA ALA A 78 3.12 19.20 7.58
C ALA A 78 1.68 18.86 8.04
N GLN A 79 1.11 19.63 8.98
CA GLN A 79 -0.28 19.45 9.40
C GLN A 79 -1.24 19.91 8.30
N VAL A 80 -0.95 21.04 7.66
CA VAL A 80 -1.75 21.54 6.53
C VAL A 80 -1.72 20.54 5.37
N LEU A 81 -0.53 20.00 5.04
CA LEU A 81 -0.38 18.94 4.06
C LEU A 81 -1.21 17.70 4.41
N TYR A 82 -1.24 17.31 5.68
CA TYR A 82 -1.98 16.13 6.10
C TYR A 82 -3.47 16.28 5.83
N HIS A 83 -4.05 17.43 6.18
CA HIS A 83 -5.46 17.71 5.90
C HIS A 83 -5.75 17.80 4.41
N ALA A 84 -4.86 18.42 3.62
CA ALA A 84 -5.03 18.54 2.17
C ALA A 84 -4.96 17.17 1.45
N LEU A 85 -4.12 16.24 1.94
CA LEU A 85 -3.80 14.99 1.26
C LEU A 85 -4.56 13.77 1.78
N PHE A 86 -5.24 13.87 2.94
CA PHE A 86 -5.84 12.74 3.65
C PHE A 86 -6.72 11.83 2.77
N ASN A 87 -7.34 12.38 1.72
CA ASN A 87 -8.31 11.68 0.86
C ASN A 87 -7.87 11.50 -0.61
N VAL A 88 -6.66 11.91 -1.00
CA VAL A 88 -6.33 12.04 -2.44
C VAL A 88 -5.31 11.02 -2.94
N VAL A 89 -4.12 10.93 -2.35
CA VAL A 89 -3.04 10.05 -2.85
C VAL A 89 -2.31 9.36 -1.69
N LEU A 90 -2.53 8.05 -1.57
CA LEU A 90 -2.01 7.23 -0.49
C LEU A 90 -0.46 7.19 -0.39
N PRO A 91 0.31 7.06 -1.48
CA PRO A 91 1.78 7.08 -1.39
C PRO A 91 2.32 8.40 -0.80
N CYS A 92 1.81 9.53 -1.28
CA CYS A 92 2.20 10.85 -0.79
C CYS A 92 1.86 11.01 0.70
N LEU A 93 0.69 10.52 1.12
CA LEU A 93 0.30 10.53 2.52
C LEU A 93 1.23 9.67 3.39
N LEU A 94 1.67 8.49 2.92
CA LEU A 94 2.63 7.65 3.63
C LEU A 94 4.01 8.31 3.82
N ASP A 95 4.51 9.00 2.80
CA ASP A 95 5.76 9.75 2.90
C ASP A 95 5.61 10.93 3.88
N LEU A 96 4.48 11.64 3.83
CA LEU A 96 4.16 12.70 4.78
C LEU A 96 4.00 12.18 6.22
N LEU A 97 3.38 11.02 6.42
CA LEU A 97 3.27 10.40 7.73
C LEU A 97 4.66 10.11 8.32
N SER A 98 5.63 9.75 7.49
CA SER A 98 7.03 9.58 7.91
C SER A 98 7.69 10.90 8.35
N VAL A 99 7.18 12.05 7.89
CA VAL A 99 7.54 13.38 8.38
C VAL A 99 6.81 13.70 9.69
N LEU A 100 5.53 13.37 9.83
CA LEU A 100 4.74 13.73 11.01
C LEU A 100 5.03 12.86 12.23
N GLU A 101 5.32 11.59 12.00
CA GLU A 101 5.39 10.57 13.03
C GLU A 101 6.78 9.95 13.08
N LYS A 102 7.23 9.57 14.28
CA LYS A 102 8.40 8.68 14.40
C LYS A 102 8.03 7.33 13.80
N SER A 103 8.98 6.71 13.09
CA SER A 103 8.81 5.38 12.51
C SER A 103 8.20 4.42 13.54
N PRO A 104 7.10 3.72 13.23
CA PRO A 104 6.44 2.80 14.16
C PRO A 104 7.35 1.71 14.71
N VAL A 105 8.40 1.36 13.96
CA VAL A 105 9.42 0.37 14.33
C VAL A 105 10.27 0.82 15.53
N HIS A 106 10.44 2.13 15.72
CA HIS A 106 11.33 2.71 16.74
C HIS A 106 10.58 3.24 17.97
N SER A 107 9.25 3.14 18.00
CA SER A 107 8.48 3.51 19.19
C SER A 107 8.40 2.33 20.15
N GLY A 108 8.94 2.50 21.36
CA GLY A 108 8.92 1.49 22.41
C GLY A 108 7.52 0.94 22.71
N LEU A 109 7.47 -0.31 23.16
CA LEU A 109 6.24 -0.99 23.58
C LEU A 109 5.90 -0.63 25.05
N PRO A 110 4.63 -0.36 25.40
CA PRO A 110 3.44 -0.35 24.56
C PRO A 110 3.27 0.97 23.79
N ARG A 111 3.07 0.86 22.47
CA ARG A 111 2.92 2.01 21.57
C ARG A 111 1.46 2.43 21.44
N LYS A 112 1.15 3.69 21.80
CA LYS A 112 -0.15 4.34 21.54
C LYS A 112 -0.45 4.40 20.02
N PRO A 113 -1.72 4.21 19.59
CA PRO A 113 -2.09 4.41 18.20
C PRO A 113 -1.70 5.80 17.70
N ASN A 114 -1.27 5.91 16.45
CA ASN A 114 -0.94 7.19 15.83
C ASN A 114 -1.60 7.34 14.44
N ARG A 115 -1.23 8.38 13.70
CA ARG A 115 -1.82 8.69 12.38
C ARG A 115 -1.67 7.57 11.35
N PHE A 116 -0.63 6.72 11.43
CA PHE A 116 -0.55 5.52 10.56
C PHE A 116 -1.72 4.57 10.81
N ASP A 117 -2.09 4.37 12.08
CA ASP A 117 -3.22 3.52 12.45
C ASP A 117 -4.56 4.11 11.99
N ASP A 118 -4.72 5.43 12.08
CA ASP A 118 -5.93 6.12 11.63
C ASP A 118 -6.11 6.04 10.12
N VAL A 119 -5.04 6.35 9.37
CA VAL A 119 -5.06 6.27 7.91
C VAL A 119 -5.27 4.83 7.46
N LEU A 120 -4.54 3.85 8.01
CA LEU A 120 -4.73 2.45 7.64
C LEU A 120 -6.17 1.98 7.93
N ARG A 121 -6.74 2.35 9.09
CA ARG A 121 -8.14 2.01 9.40
C ARG A 121 -9.11 2.56 8.37
N HIS A 122 -8.86 3.77 7.88
CA HIS A 122 -9.69 4.42 6.87
C HIS A 122 -9.54 3.73 5.50
N VAL A 123 -8.30 3.46 5.09
CA VAL A 123 -7.99 2.72 3.85
C VAL A 123 -8.64 1.35 3.85
N LEU A 124 -8.52 0.58 4.95
CA LEU A 124 -9.16 -0.73 5.06
C LEU A 124 -10.69 -0.64 4.94
N THR A 125 -11.31 0.42 5.45
CA THR A 125 -12.77 0.62 5.30
C THR A 125 -13.14 0.83 3.83
N TYR A 126 -12.37 1.62 3.10
CA TYR A 126 -12.59 1.77 1.66
C TYR A 126 -12.33 0.49 0.90
N MET A 127 -11.25 -0.23 1.22
CA MET A 127 -10.93 -1.50 0.59
C MET A 127 -12.05 -2.52 0.73
N GLU A 128 -12.64 -2.65 1.94
CA GLU A 128 -13.74 -3.57 2.22
C GLU A 128 -14.99 -3.32 1.34
N MET A 129 -15.20 -2.08 0.88
CA MET A 129 -16.38 -1.67 0.09
C MET A 129 -16.03 -1.35 -1.37
N GLU A 130 -14.80 -1.60 -1.82
CA GLU A 130 -14.36 -1.19 -3.15
C GLU A 130 -14.72 -2.25 -4.21
N HIS A 131 -15.46 -1.82 -5.21
CA HIS A 131 -15.93 -2.65 -6.32
C HIS A 131 -15.24 -2.32 -7.65
N LYS A 132 -14.62 -1.14 -7.77
CA LYS A 132 -13.91 -0.75 -8.99
C LYS A 132 -12.55 -1.43 -9.03
N LEU A 133 -12.34 -2.29 -10.03
CA LEU A 133 -11.12 -3.09 -10.16
C LEU A 133 -9.84 -2.23 -10.19
N ASP A 134 -9.85 -1.12 -10.92
CA ASP A 134 -8.71 -0.18 -10.96
C ASP A 134 -8.33 0.35 -9.57
N LEU A 135 -9.33 0.67 -8.75
CA LEU A 135 -9.09 1.15 -7.39
C LEU A 135 -8.64 0.02 -6.47
N ARG A 136 -9.14 -1.20 -6.65
CA ARG A 136 -8.64 -2.38 -5.94
C ARG A 136 -7.15 -2.60 -6.23
N CYS A 137 -6.72 -2.47 -7.48
CA CYS A 137 -5.29 -2.53 -7.84
C CYS A 137 -4.47 -1.46 -7.10
N VAL A 138 -4.97 -0.23 -7.07
CA VAL A 138 -4.32 0.88 -6.35
C VAL A 138 -4.24 0.59 -4.86
N TYR A 139 -5.34 0.19 -4.21
CA TYR A 139 -5.33 -0.10 -2.79
C TYR A 139 -4.43 -1.29 -2.44
N ALA A 140 -4.49 -2.37 -3.22
CA ALA A 140 -3.65 -3.55 -3.01
C ALA A 140 -2.16 -3.21 -3.06
N LYS A 141 -1.73 -2.43 -4.06
CA LYS A 141 -0.35 -1.95 -4.17
C LYS A 141 0.03 -1.05 -2.98
N ASN A 142 -0.88 -0.19 -2.51
CA ASN A 142 -0.61 0.66 -1.36
C ASN A 142 -0.57 -0.11 -0.04
N LEU A 143 -1.35 -1.19 0.09
CA LEU A 143 -1.35 -2.03 1.28
C LEU A 143 0.04 -2.63 1.55
N VAL A 144 0.74 -3.03 0.48
CA VAL A 144 2.15 -3.46 0.55
C VAL A 144 3.03 -2.39 1.23
N LEU A 145 2.89 -1.14 0.82
CA LEU A 145 3.65 -0.01 1.39
C LEU A 145 3.30 0.23 2.87
N PHE A 146 2.03 0.07 3.26
CA PHE A 146 1.65 0.16 4.68
C PHE A 146 2.33 -0.91 5.53
N ILE A 147 2.38 -2.16 5.04
CA ILE A 147 3.02 -3.27 5.74
C ILE A 147 4.52 -2.98 5.95
N GLU A 148 5.21 -2.50 4.92
CA GLU A 148 6.62 -2.15 4.99
C GLU A 148 6.91 -0.99 5.96
N ARG A 149 6.08 0.06 5.94
CA ARG A 149 6.29 1.25 6.77
C ARG A 149 5.90 1.03 8.23
N MET A 150 4.86 0.26 8.49
CA MET A 150 4.39 -0.02 9.85
C MET A 150 5.13 -1.20 10.51
N GLY A 151 5.69 -2.11 9.72
CA GLY A 151 6.37 -3.30 10.21
C GLY A 151 5.49 -4.13 11.14
N ILE A 152 6.08 -4.71 12.20
CA ILE A 152 5.38 -5.57 13.16
C ILE A 152 4.20 -4.88 13.87
N VAL A 153 4.12 -3.55 13.85
CA VAL A 153 3.00 -2.85 14.51
C VAL A 153 1.67 -3.10 13.78
N ILE A 154 1.72 -3.45 12.49
CA ILE A 154 0.52 -3.64 11.67
C ILE A 154 -0.35 -4.82 12.12
N VAL A 155 0.21 -5.76 12.90
CA VAL A 155 -0.47 -6.97 13.38
C VAL A 155 -1.71 -6.70 14.22
N ARG A 156 -1.80 -5.52 14.86
CA ARG A 156 -3.00 -5.10 15.59
C ARG A 156 -4.24 -4.96 14.68
N HIS A 157 -4.02 -4.78 13.38
CA HIS A 157 -5.07 -4.65 12.36
C HIS A 157 -5.38 -5.98 11.66
N LEU A 158 -4.76 -7.10 12.09
CA LEU A 158 -4.80 -8.38 11.38
C LEU A 158 -6.21 -8.87 11.08
N LYS A 159 -7.14 -8.74 12.03
CA LYS A 159 -8.55 -9.17 11.84
C LYS A 159 -9.21 -8.49 10.63
N ARG A 160 -8.91 -7.21 10.39
CA ARG A 160 -9.46 -6.48 9.24
C ARG A 160 -8.65 -6.74 7.97
N LEU A 161 -7.33 -6.83 8.10
CA LEU A 161 -6.44 -7.19 6.99
C LEU A 161 -6.82 -8.54 6.38
N GLU A 162 -7.08 -9.54 7.22
CA GLU A 162 -7.53 -10.86 6.80
C GLU A 162 -8.77 -10.78 5.89
N ARG A 163 -9.80 -10.03 6.31
CA ARG A 163 -11.03 -9.87 5.53
C ARG A 163 -10.78 -9.22 4.17
N VAL A 164 -9.98 -8.15 4.15
CA VAL A 164 -9.61 -7.45 2.92
C VAL A 164 -8.82 -8.37 2.00
N ILE A 165 -7.83 -9.09 2.53
CA ILE A 165 -6.97 -10.01 1.77
C ILE A 165 -7.81 -11.11 1.12
N VAL A 166 -8.66 -11.79 1.89
CA VAL A 166 -9.57 -12.83 1.37
C VAL A 166 -10.45 -12.26 0.27
N GLY A 167 -11.14 -11.16 0.54
CA GLY A 167 -12.05 -10.54 -0.44
C GLY A 167 -11.35 -10.06 -1.70
N TYR A 168 -10.06 -9.73 -1.65
CA TYR A 168 -9.28 -9.35 -2.84
C TYR A 168 -8.74 -10.54 -3.63
N LEU A 169 -8.42 -11.66 -2.99
CA LEU A 169 -8.01 -12.88 -3.69
C LEU A 169 -9.16 -13.51 -4.49
N GLU A 170 -10.40 -13.35 -4.01
CA GLU A 170 -11.60 -13.92 -4.64
C GLU A 170 -12.01 -13.22 -5.94
N VAL A 171 -11.55 -11.98 -6.19
CA VAL A 171 -11.97 -11.20 -7.36
C VAL A 171 -10.80 -11.06 -8.33
N SER A 172 -10.95 -11.65 -9.52
CA SER A 172 -10.01 -11.50 -10.63
C SER A 172 -10.06 -10.07 -11.20
N ASP A 173 -8.87 -9.51 -11.44
CA ASP A 173 -8.66 -8.26 -12.18
C ASP A 173 -7.90 -8.53 -13.49
N ALA A 174 -8.28 -9.62 -14.17
CA ALA A 174 -7.77 -9.99 -15.50
C ALA A 174 -7.84 -8.81 -16.50
N PRO A 175 -6.89 -8.71 -17.45
CA PRO A 175 -5.93 -9.74 -17.82
C PRO A 175 -4.61 -9.76 -17.03
N GLU A 176 -4.29 -8.74 -16.23
CA GLU A 176 -2.96 -8.66 -15.58
C GLU A 176 -2.93 -9.11 -14.11
N GLU A 177 -4.07 -9.23 -13.45
CA GLU A 177 -4.18 -9.76 -12.08
C GLU A 177 -3.31 -9.00 -11.06
N LYS A 178 -3.18 -7.68 -11.27
CA LYS A 178 -2.34 -6.77 -10.48
C LYS A 178 -2.80 -6.72 -9.03
N ALA A 179 -4.09 -6.72 -8.77
CA ALA A 179 -4.62 -6.69 -7.41
C ALA A 179 -4.30 -8.00 -6.68
N ARG A 180 -4.61 -9.16 -7.28
CA ARG A 180 -4.35 -10.47 -6.66
C ARG A 180 -2.85 -10.68 -6.39
N LEU A 181 -1.98 -10.35 -7.35
CA LEU A 181 -0.51 -10.38 -7.16
C LEU A 181 -0.04 -9.45 -6.04
N SER A 182 -0.55 -8.22 -5.97
CA SER A 182 -0.17 -7.26 -4.91
C SER A 182 -0.62 -7.73 -3.53
N ILE A 183 -1.77 -8.40 -3.43
CA ILE A 183 -2.26 -8.97 -2.17
C ILE A 183 -1.43 -10.19 -1.74
N LEU A 184 -1.00 -11.03 -2.68
CA LEU A 184 -0.07 -12.12 -2.38
C LEU A 184 1.28 -11.57 -1.88
N ASP A 185 1.83 -10.51 -2.48
CA ASP A 185 3.04 -9.85 -1.99
C ASP A 185 2.84 -9.24 -0.59
N ALA A 186 1.71 -8.56 -0.36
CA ALA A 186 1.33 -8.04 0.94
C ALA A 186 1.30 -9.15 1.99
N LEU A 187 0.68 -10.30 1.67
CA LEU A 187 0.57 -11.44 2.57
C LEU A 187 1.94 -12.06 2.90
N GLN A 188 2.83 -12.21 1.90
CA GLN A 188 4.20 -12.69 2.14
C GLN A 188 4.98 -11.77 3.08
N LYS A 189 4.91 -10.46 2.85
CA LYS A 189 5.56 -9.46 3.73
C LYS A 189 4.98 -9.48 5.14
N LEU A 190 3.66 -9.61 5.25
CA LEU A 190 3.00 -9.76 6.53
C LEU A 190 3.52 -10.99 7.28
N TYR A 191 3.56 -12.17 6.65
CA TYR A 191 4.03 -13.39 7.29
C TYR A 191 5.51 -13.31 7.71
N ARG A 192 6.38 -12.73 6.87
CA ARG A 192 7.80 -12.55 7.22
C ARG A 192 8.01 -11.70 8.47
N LEU A 193 7.17 -10.68 8.69
CA LEU A 193 7.20 -9.91 9.95
C LEU A 193 6.82 -10.77 11.16
N HIS A 194 5.87 -11.70 10.99
CA HIS A 194 5.32 -12.52 12.08
C HIS A 194 6.21 -13.69 12.49
N VAL A 195 6.94 -14.30 11.55
CA VAL A 195 7.90 -15.39 11.84
C VAL A 195 8.85 -15.02 12.98
N LEU A 196 9.14 -13.74 13.14
CA LEU A 196 10.12 -13.24 14.10
C LEU A 196 9.64 -13.19 15.56
N GLN A 197 8.33 -13.07 15.91
CA GLN A 197 7.98 -12.67 17.28
C GLN A 197 6.71 -13.18 17.99
N CYS A 198 5.72 -13.90 17.44
CA CYS A 198 4.60 -14.37 18.30
C CYS A 198 3.72 -15.54 17.82
N ASN A 199 3.15 -16.22 18.83
CA ASN A 199 2.34 -17.45 18.84
C ASN A 199 0.96 -17.35 18.16
N TYR A 200 0.57 -18.46 17.53
CA TYR A 200 -0.77 -18.89 17.08
C TYR A 200 -1.67 -17.84 16.44
N MET A 201 -1.44 -17.61 15.15
CA MET A 201 -2.40 -16.93 14.31
C MET A 201 -3.59 -17.87 14.01
N ARG A 202 -4.83 -17.37 14.20
CA ARG A 202 -6.07 -17.98 13.68
C ARG A 202 -6.14 -17.78 12.15
N MET A 203 -5.32 -18.50 11.40
CA MET A 203 -5.21 -18.34 9.94
C MET A 203 -5.79 -19.51 9.15
N GLY A 204 -6.60 -20.36 9.79
CA GLY A 204 -7.27 -21.46 9.09
C GLY A 204 -8.09 -20.93 7.89
N SER A 205 -8.74 -19.79 8.07
CA SER A 205 -9.46 -19.04 7.02
C SER A 205 -8.56 -18.60 5.87
N LEU A 206 -7.36 -18.06 6.14
CA LEU A 206 -6.42 -17.64 5.09
C LEU A 206 -5.78 -18.83 4.39
N ALA A 207 -5.44 -19.90 5.10
CA ALA A 207 -4.97 -21.14 4.50
C ALA A 207 -6.04 -21.71 3.55
N GLN A 208 -7.29 -21.79 4.01
CA GLN A 208 -8.42 -22.27 3.22
C GLN A 208 -8.67 -21.37 2.00
N SER A 209 -8.63 -20.05 2.18
CA SER A 209 -8.78 -19.08 1.08
C SER A 209 -7.66 -19.23 0.03
N LEU A 210 -6.40 -19.40 0.46
CA LEU A 210 -5.28 -19.64 -0.46
C LEU A 210 -5.39 -20.97 -1.21
N LEU A 211 -5.85 -22.04 -0.55
CA LEU A 211 -6.09 -23.33 -1.20
C LEU A 211 -7.22 -23.24 -2.23
N ARG A 212 -8.34 -22.60 -1.86
CA ARG A 212 -9.44 -22.33 -2.79
C ARG A 212 -8.94 -21.51 -3.98
N PHE A 213 -8.20 -20.43 -3.73
CA PHE A 213 -7.59 -19.60 -4.76
C PHE A 213 -6.71 -20.41 -5.72
N LEU A 214 -5.89 -21.33 -5.21
CA LEU A 214 -5.07 -22.21 -6.05
C LEU A 214 -5.92 -23.12 -6.94
N VAL A 215 -7.02 -23.66 -6.42
CA VAL A 215 -7.97 -24.46 -7.19
C VAL A 215 -8.65 -23.61 -8.27
N ASP A 216 -9.15 -22.43 -7.90
CA ASP A 216 -9.84 -21.51 -8.81
C ASP A 216 -8.92 -21.10 -9.97
N VAL A 217 -7.71 -20.60 -9.67
CA VAL A 217 -6.70 -20.24 -10.69
C VAL A 217 -6.31 -21.43 -11.56
N SER A 218 -6.26 -22.65 -11.00
CA SER A 218 -5.99 -23.87 -11.78
C SER A 218 -7.06 -24.16 -12.83
N SER A 219 -8.29 -23.69 -12.62
CA SER A 219 -9.40 -23.82 -13.56
C SER A 219 -9.62 -22.61 -14.47
N GLU A 220 -9.13 -21.43 -14.08
CA GLU A 220 -9.28 -20.18 -14.85
C GLU A 220 -8.52 -20.21 -16.18
N SER A 221 -9.12 -19.58 -17.20
CA SER A 221 -8.56 -19.41 -18.55
C SER A 221 -7.61 -18.19 -18.62
N LEU A 222 -6.50 -18.28 -17.89
CA LEU A 222 -5.45 -17.25 -17.85
C LEU A 222 -4.24 -17.62 -18.72
N PRO A 223 -3.44 -16.63 -19.16
CA PRO A 223 -2.13 -16.89 -19.78
C PRO A 223 -1.26 -17.76 -18.88
N THR A 224 -0.61 -18.79 -19.45
CA THR A 224 0.16 -19.80 -18.69
C THR A 224 1.17 -19.19 -17.73
N GLN A 225 1.92 -18.16 -18.18
CA GLN A 225 2.91 -17.47 -17.35
C GLN A 225 2.28 -16.78 -16.14
N LEU A 226 1.14 -16.10 -16.33
CA LEU A 226 0.46 -15.40 -15.25
C LEU A 226 -0.15 -16.38 -14.24
N LYS A 227 -0.74 -17.46 -14.75
CA LYS A 227 -1.26 -18.57 -13.95
C LYS A 227 -0.16 -19.19 -13.08
N GLU A 228 0.99 -19.50 -13.67
CA GLU A 228 2.15 -20.02 -12.93
C GLU A 228 2.64 -19.03 -11.86
N GLN A 229 2.66 -17.73 -12.17
CA GLN A 229 3.07 -16.70 -11.22
C GLN A 229 2.12 -16.63 -10.01
N LEU A 230 0.81 -16.59 -10.24
CA LEU A 230 -0.21 -16.58 -9.17
C LEU A 230 -0.11 -17.83 -8.30
N MET A 231 -0.03 -19.01 -8.93
CA MET A 231 0.07 -20.28 -8.21
C MET A 231 1.36 -20.38 -7.39
N THR A 232 2.48 -19.93 -7.94
CA THR A 232 3.78 -19.91 -7.25
C THR A 232 3.73 -18.98 -6.04
N GLN A 233 3.22 -17.75 -6.19
CA GLN A 233 3.13 -16.79 -5.10
C GLN A 233 2.17 -17.25 -3.99
N ALA A 234 1.01 -17.82 -4.33
CA ALA A 234 0.08 -18.36 -3.34
C ALA A 234 0.63 -19.59 -2.62
N SER A 235 1.35 -20.47 -3.32
CA SER A 235 2.05 -21.61 -2.70
C SER A 235 3.12 -21.13 -1.72
N HIS A 236 3.86 -20.08 -2.08
CA HIS A 236 4.84 -19.47 -1.17
C HIS A 236 4.18 -18.86 0.07
N CYS A 237 3.02 -18.20 -0.06
CA CYS A 237 2.24 -17.74 1.09
C CYS A 237 1.85 -18.89 2.03
N LEU A 238 1.39 -20.02 1.48
CA LEU A 238 1.04 -21.21 2.27
C LEU A 238 2.24 -21.77 3.04
N LEU A 239 3.42 -21.83 2.42
CA LEU A 239 4.64 -22.31 3.06
C LEU A 239 5.10 -21.38 4.19
N LEU A 240 5.08 -20.06 3.96
CA LEU A 240 5.36 -19.08 5.01
C LEU A 240 4.37 -19.21 6.18
N LEU A 241 3.11 -19.46 5.88
CA LEU A 241 2.09 -19.69 6.90
C LEU A 241 2.33 -21.00 7.66
N ASP A 242 2.74 -22.07 6.98
CA ASP A 242 3.06 -23.35 7.61
C ASP A 242 4.21 -23.22 8.60
N HIS A 243 5.28 -22.53 8.20
CA HIS A 243 6.41 -22.19 9.06
C HIS A 243 5.97 -21.39 10.29
N CYS A 244 5.07 -20.41 10.13
CA CYS A 244 4.50 -19.66 11.25
C CYS A 244 3.68 -20.55 12.20
N SER A 245 3.07 -21.62 11.67
CA SER A 245 2.23 -22.56 12.43
C SER A 245 3.02 -23.71 13.10
N LYS A 246 4.32 -23.82 12.81
CA LYS A 246 5.19 -24.96 13.18
C LYS A 246 4.70 -26.31 12.60
N GLY A 247 4.25 -26.32 11.34
CA GLY A 247 3.79 -27.55 10.68
C GLY A 247 2.42 -28.03 11.15
N LYS A 248 1.59 -27.16 11.73
CA LYS A 248 0.25 -27.51 12.25
C LYS A 248 -0.86 -27.29 11.23
N LEU A 249 -0.55 -26.84 10.02
CA LEU A 249 -1.54 -26.80 8.94
C LEU A 249 -1.86 -28.23 8.53
N GLN A 250 -2.96 -28.76 9.05
CA GLN A 250 -3.55 -30.00 8.54
C GLN A 250 -4.16 -29.69 7.17
N LEU A 251 -3.36 -29.81 6.13
CA LEU A 251 -3.82 -29.77 4.75
C LEU A 251 -4.46 -31.14 4.46
N ASP A 252 -5.79 -31.18 4.39
CA ASP A 252 -6.50 -32.38 3.95
C ASP A 252 -6.19 -32.67 2.48
N SER A 253 -5.17 -33.50 2.26
CA SER A 253 -4.61 -33.84 0.94
C SER A 253 -5.60 -34.53 0.00
N GLY A 254 -6.75 -34.99 0.51
CA GLY A 254 -7.81 -35.62 -0.29
C GLY A 254 -8.63 -34.65 -1.14
N CYS A 255 -8.53 -33.32 -0.92
CA CYS A 255 -9.35 -32.31 -1.59
C CYS A 255 -8.58 -31.42 -2.58
N VAL A 256 -7.28 -31.67 -2.78
CA VAL A 256 -6.39 -30.79 -3.54
C VAL A 256 -6.11 -31.39 -4.93
N SER A 257 -6.32 -30.62 -5.99
CA SER A 257 -6.10 -31.08 -7.36
C SER A 257 -4.62 -31.36 -7.65
N GLU A 258 -4.34 -32.30 -8.55
CA GLU A 258 -2.96 -32.70 -8.92
C GLU A 258 -2.05 -31.52 -9.34
N PRO A 259 -2.53 -30.49 -10.08
CA PRO A 259 -1.73 -29.31 -10.41
C PRO A 259 -1.32 -28.49 -9.17
N VAL A 260 -2.21 -28.39 -8.17
CA VAL A 260 -1.95 -27.65 -6.94
C VAL A 260 -0.93 -28.39 -6.07
N LEU A 261 -1.05 -29.72 -5.96
CA LEU A 261 -0.06 -30.55 -5.26
C LEU A 261 1.33 -30.44 -5.91
N LYS A 262 1.41 -30.54 -7.24
CA LYS A 262 2.68 -30.36 -7.97
C LYS A 262 3.29 -28.97 -7.75
N CYS A 263 2.46 -27.93 -7.73
CA CYS A 263 2.92 -26.57 -7.48
C CYS A 263 3.52 -26.42 -6.06
N ILE A 264 2.81 -26.91 -5.04
CA ILE A 264 3.31 -26.87 -3.65
C ILE A 264 4.63 -27.64 -3.54
N GLN A 265 4.70 -28.85 -4.09
CA GLN A 265 5.93 -29.67 -4.08
C GLN A 265 7.11 -28.96 -4.75
N LYS A 266 6.89 -28.31 -5.90
CA LYS A 266 7.93 -27.55 -6.63
C LYS A 266 8.49 -26.41 -5.79
N VAL A 267 7.63 -25.65 -5.10
CA VAL A 267 8.07 -24.53 -4.26
C VAL A 267 8.77 -25.02 -3.00
N THR A 268 8.29 -26.10 -2.38
CA THR A 268 8.97 -26.73 -1.22
C THR A 268 10.37 -27.21 -1.59
N ALA A 269 10.54 -27.88 -2.74
CA ALA A 269 11.83 -28.33 -3.21
C ALA A 269 12.81 -27.17 -3.46
N ALA A 270 12.31 -26.05 -4.04
CA ALA A 270 13.14 -24.87 -4.29
C ALA A 270 13.64 -24.18 -3.01
N LEU A 271 12.84 -24.20 -1.93
CA LEU A 271 13.22 -23.63 -0.64
C LEU A 271 14.24 -24.48 0.13
N LEU A 272 14.27 -25.80 -0.08
CA LEU A 272 15.28 -26.69 0.53
C LEU A 272 16.66 -26.56 -0.10
N CYS A 273 16.76 -25.89 -1.26
CA CYS A 273 18.02 -25.64 -1.97
C CYS A 273 18.57 -24.22 -1.77
N GLN A 274 17.96 -23.39 -0.91
CA GLN A 274 18.36 -22.02 -0.57
C GLN A 274 18.82 -21.94 0.89
#